data_AF-A0A4S5BDL4-F1
#
_entry.id   AF-A0A4S5BDL4-F1
#
_cell.length_a   1.000
_cell.length_b   1.000
_cell.length_c   1.000
_cell.angle_alpha   90.00
_cell.angle_beta   90.00
_cell.angle_gamma   90.00
#
_symmetry.space_group_name_H-M   'P 1'
#
loop_
_entity.id
_entity.type
_entity.pdbx_description
1 polymer ?
#
loop_
_entity_poly.entity_id
_entity_poly.type
_entity_poly.pdbx_seq_one_letter_code
_entity_poly.pdbx_strand_id
1 'polypeptide(L)' 'MNKNTVQRIFQIKGWQIRKRAVGFRPRIQALPSVAKAPDERWATDLCRVWTGKDGWASLTLVIDCYSREL' A
#
# COMPACT_ATOMS: atom_id res chain seq x y z
N MET A 1 6.74 38.05 9.63
CA MET A 1 7.94 37.18 9.68
C MET A 1 8.53 37.06 8.27
N ASN A 2 9.83 37.32 8.09
CA ASN A 2 10.46 37.27 6.77
C ASN A 2 10.73 35.81 6.36
N LYS A 3 10.08 35.34 5.29
CA LYS A 3 10.19 33.97 4.78
C LYS A 3 11.64 33.59 4.43
N ASN A 4 12.44 34.55 3.95
CA ASN A 4 13.84 34.33 3.58
C ASN A 4 14.72 34.09 4.81
N THR A 5 14.46 34.83 5.90
CA THR A 5 15.17 34.67 7.17
C THR A 5 14.89 33.30 7.78
N VAL A 6 13.62 32.88 7.79
CA VAL A 6 13.21 31.57 8.30
C VAL A 6 13.87 30.45 7.50
N GLN A 7 13.84 30.54 6.16
CA GLN A 7 14.46 29.55 5.29
C GLN A 7 15.97 29.43 5.53
N ARG A 8 16.66 30.56 5.73
CA ARG A 8 18.10 30.58 6.00
C ARG A 8 18.45 29.96 7.35
N ILE A 9 17.66 30.20 8.39
CA ILE A 9 17.82 29.55 9.69
C ILE A 9 17.66 28.03 9.56
N PHE A 10 16.65 27.59 8.81
CA PHE A 10 16.37 26.16 8.61
C PHE A 10 17.53 25.45 7.89
N GLN A 11 18.16 26.12 6.93
CA GLN A 11 19.35 25.62 6.24
C GLN A 11 20.57 25.56 7.17
N ILE A 12 20.87 26.63 7.89
CA ILE A 12 22.03 26.71 8.81
C ILE A 12 21.93 25.69 9.93
N LYS A 13 20.72 25.52 10.49
CA LYS A 13 20.48 24.58 11.59
C LYS A 13 20.27 23.14 11.14
N GLY A 14 20.26 22.87 9.83
CA GLY A 14 19.98 21.54 9.29
C GLY A 14 18.57 21.03 9.63
N TRP A 15 17.63 21.93 9.93
CA TRP A 15 16.26 21.58 10.30
C TRP A 15 15.39 21.23 9.08
N GLN A 16 15.95 21.26 7.88
CA GLN A 16 15.30 20.78 6.68
C GLN A 16 15.50 19.27 6.54
N ILE A 17 14.40 18.52 6.54
CA ILE A 17 14.41 17.12 6.16
C ILE A 17 14.64 17.04 4.64
N ARG A 18 15.68 16.32 4.21
CA ARG A 18 15.85 15.98 2.78
C ARG A 18 14.84 14.90 2.40
N LYS A 19 13.77 15.27 1.71
CA LYS A 19 12.86 14.29 1.11
C LYS A 19 13.59 13.62 -0.05
N ARG A 20 13.77 12.30 0.02
CA ARG A 20 14.30 11.50 -1.10
C ARG A 20 13.36 11.69 -2.29
N ALA A 21 13.92 11.97 -3.47
CA ALA A 21 13.12 11.99 -4.69
C ALA A 21 12.43 10.63 -4.85
N VAL A 22 11.10 10.65 -4.95
CA VAL A 22 10.34 9.47 -5.32
C VAL A 22 10.64 9.24 -6.80
N GLY A 23 11.60 8.36 -7.09
CA GLY A 23 11.97 8.04 -8.46
C GLY A 23 10.79 7.49 -9.26
N PHE A 24 10.90 7.55 -10.57
CA PHE A 24 9.92 6.95 -11.48
C PHE A 24 9.94 5.42 -11.30
N ARG A 25 8.89 4.88 -10.66
CA ARG A 25 8.64 3.45 -10.48
C ARG A 25 7.44 3.08 -11.35
N PRO A 26 7.60 2.94 -12.68
CA PRO A 26 6.49 2.57 -13.54
C PRO A 26 5.96 1.23 -13.07
N ARG A 27 4.68 1.19 -12.67
CA ARG A 27 4.00 -0.08 -12.46
C ARG A 27 3.66 -0.63 -13.84
N ILE A 28 3.95 -1.90 -14.06
CA ILE A 28 3.45 -2.60 -15.24
C ILE A 28 1.92 -2.49 -15.29
N GLN A 29 1.36 -2.46 -16.49
CA GLN A 29 -0.09 -2.46 -16.65
C GLN A 29 -0.69 -3.67 -15.93
N ALA A 30 -1.63 -3.44 -15.03
CA ALA A 30 -2.30 -4.51 -14.31
C ALA A 30 -3.19 -5.28 -15.29
N LEU A 31 -2.86 -6.54 -15.55
CA LEU A 31 -3.75 -7.47 -16.23
C LEU A 31 -4.59 -8.20 -15.19
N PRO A 32 -5.90 -8.36 -15.41
CA PRO A 32 -6.74 -9.11 -14.49
C PRO A 32 -6.32 -10.59 -14.50
N SER A 33 -6.04 -11.14 -13.31
CA SER A 33 -5.84 -12.58 -13.15
C SER A 33 -7.22 -13.25 -13.15
N VAL A 34 -7.56 -13.87 -14.27
CA VAL A 34 -8.83 -14.59 -14.49
C VAL A 34 -8.51 -16.04 -14.87
N ALA A 35 -9.17 -16.99 -14.23
CA ALA A 35 -9.12 -18.41 -14.59
C ALA A 35 -10.10 -18.69 -15.75
N LYS A 36 -9.93 -19.79 -16.48
CA LYS A 36 -10.81 -20.14 -17.60
C LYS A 36 -12.02 -20.96 -17.15
N ALA A 37 -11.89 -21.67 -16.03
CA ALA A 37 -12.95 -22.47 -15.43
C ALA A 37 -12.93 -22.35 -13.89
N PRO A 38 -14.04 -22.71 -13.19
CA PRO A 38 -14.06 -22.85 -11.74
C PRO A 38 -12.99 -23.84 -11.25
N ASP A 39 -12.50 -23.64 -10.03
CA ASP A 39 -11.57 -24.54 -9.33
C ASP A 39 -10.22 -24.79 -10.05
N GLU A 40 -9.87 -23.93 -11.02
CA GLU A 40 -8.60 -24.00 -11.75
C GLU A 40 -7.49 -23.20 -11.04
N ARG A 41 -7.86 -22.11 -10.35
CA ARG A 41 -6.93 -21.21 -9.67
C ARG A 41 -7.62 -20.45 -8.55
N TRP A 42 -7.02 -20.48 -7.36
CA TRP A 42 -7.42 -19.63 -6.24
C TRP A 42 -6.34 -18.59 -5.92
N ALA A 43 -6.78 -17.45 -5.41
CA ALA A 43 -5.89 -16.46 -4.81
C ALA A 43 -6.04 -16.51 -3.29
N THR A 44 -4.95 -16.30 -2.57
CA THR A 44 -4.96 -16.15 -1.11
C THR A 44 -4.56 -14.74 -0.76
N ASP A 45 -5.34 -14.07 0.08
CA ASP A 45 -5.02 -12.75 0.60
C ASP A 45 -5.10 -12.75 2.12
N LEU A 46 -4.30 -11.87 2.74
CA LEU A 46 -4.33 -11.60 4.16
C LEU A 46 -4.63 -10.12 4.37
N CYS A 47 -5.72 -9.83 5.07
CA CYS A 47 -6.04 -8.47 5.49
C CYS A 47 -6.07 -8.37 7.01
N ARG A 48 -5.83 -7.16 7.54
CA ARG A 48 -6.02 -6.90 8.98
C ARG A 48 -7.41 -6.35 9.20
N VAL A 49 -8.13 -6.95 10.13
CA VAL A 49 -9.48 -6.53 10.53
C VAL A 49 -9.48 -6.16 12.01
N TRP A 50 -10.23 -5.12 12.36
CA TRP A 50 -10.44 -4.72 13.75
C TRP A 50 -11.60 -5.54 14.33
N THR A 51 -11.34 -6.32 15.38
CA THR A 51 -12.31 -7.24 16.01
C THR A 51 -12.92 -6.67 17.29
N GLY A 52 -12.76 -5.37 17.55
CA GLY A 52 -13.28 -4.74 18.75
C GLY A 52 -12.40 -5.03 19.96
N LYS A 53 -12.88 -5.88 20.88
CA LYS A 53 -12.22 -6.16 22.16
C LYS A 53 -10.86 -6.84 21.99
N ASP A 54 -10.74 -7.71 20.99
CA ASP A 54 -9.52 -8.50 20.76
C ASP A 54 -8.49 -7.79 19.86
N GLY A 55 -8.81 -6.56 19.41
CA GLY A 55 -7.88 -5.70 18.69
C GLY A 55 -7.76 -6.00 17.18
N TRP A 56 -6.54 -5.93 16.65
CA TRP A 56 -6.26 -6.21 15.24
C TRP A 56 -6.00 -7.69 15.02
N ALA A 57 -6.87 -8.37 14.26
CA ALA A 57 -6.68 -9.74 13.81
C ALA A 57 -6.22 -9.80 12.34
N SER A 58 -5.57 -10.89 11.97
CA SER A 58 -5.27 -11.22 10.58
C SER A 58 -6.34 -12.16 10.04
N LEU A 59 -7.03 -11.76 8.98
CA LEU A 59 -8.00 -12.57 8.26
C LEU A 59 -7.33 -13.10 7.00
N THR A 60 -7.28 -14.42 6.86
CA THR A 60 -6.83 -15.09 5.63
C THR A 60 -8.04 -15.55 4.85
N LEU A 61 -8.12 -15.20 3.57
CA LEU A 61 -9.18 -15.60 2.67
C LEU A 61 -8.59 -16.33 1.47
N VAL A 62 -9.31 -17.33 0.99
CA VAL A 62 -9.10 -17.96 -0.31
C VAL A 62 -10.24 -17.49 -1.21
N ILE A 63 -9.96 -17.20 -2.48
CA ILE A 63 -10.99 -16.79 -3.44
C ILE A 63 -10.77 -17.47 -4.78
N ASP A 64 -11.82 -18.01 -5.38
CA ASP A 64 -11.77 -18.57 -6.72
C ASP A 64 -11.55 -17.47 -7.77
N CYS A 65 -10.58 -17.66 -8.66
CA CYS A 65 -10.21 -16.66 -9.67
C CYS A 65 -11.16 -16.62 -10.86
N TYR A 66 -12.10 -17.56 -10.96
CA TYR A 66 -13.14 -17.58 -11.99
C TYR A 66 -14.44 -16.93 -11.49
N SER A 67 -15.08 -17.52 -10.47
CA SER A 67 -16.38 -17.15 -9.92
C SER A 67 -16.33 -16.03 -8.89
N ARG A 68 -15.17 -15.81 -8.24
CA ARG A 68 -14.98 -14.89 -7.11
C ARG A 68 -15.68 -15.34 -5.81
N GLU A 69 -15.98 -16.62 -5.67
CA GLU A 69 -16.45 -17.21 -4.41
C GLU A 69 -15.31 -17.34 -3.39
N LEU A 70 -15.62 -17.14 -2.10
CA LEU A 70 -14.68 -17.17 -0.97
C LEU A 70 -14.71 -18.53 -0.24
#